data_AF-A0A2N1TEB8-F1
#
_entry.id   AF-A0A2N1TEB8-F1
#
_cell.length_a   1.000
_cell.length_b   1.000
_cell.length_c   1.000
_cell.angle_alpha   90.00
_cell.angle_beta   90.00
_cell.angle_gamma   90.00
#
_symmetry.space_group_name_H-M   'P 1'
#
loop_
_entity.id
_entity.type
_entity.pdbx_description
1 polymer ?
#
loop_
_entity_poly.entity_id
_entity_poly.type
_entity_poly.pdbx_seq_one_letter_code
_entity_poly.pdbx_strand_id
1 'polypeptide(L)'
;MEYEKDDNRFPRDTHIDYSHVFYVEAILHDSSFPQISRIKPIFQNITKDEFIAMVGKLIDENDHETFQQFLYFLLLFREMKHLQDYINSDEFGQNGLERLVIFVYGYCMLHGHSVERIIDEILGFLTQDRLLELVLNSAHISRDKMLLFFILTRFDIDMLNRYFARVRNVPEFIQYFLRLPEEVLRSIISRNYHLFQYIMLMIAETASEEYSTEEFYRKYSEDISQFSRLNDLVRNYREKINHDDDRDKPFQQRDMTRISFLVNMVRDLPDPGKAIEYFYGEGIFIDETEKTMVHAIVTSPLLKNTFVNYDRTFDII
;
A
#
# COMPACT_ATOMS: atom_id res chain seq x y z
N MET A 1 -18.73 30.97 46.88
CA MET A 1 -18.80 30.31 45.57
C MET A 1 -18.07 31.20 44.59
N GLU A 2 -16.76 31.01 44.47
CA GLU A 2 -15.96 31.58 43.40
C GLU A 2 -15.39 30.39 42.64
N TYR A 3 -15.71 30.34 41.35
CA TYR A 3 -15.19 29.34 40.43
C TYR A 3 -13.79 29.78 40.01
N GLU A 4 -12.75 29.09 40.50
CA GLU A 4 -11.43 29.14 39.88
C GLU A 4 -11.53 28.55 38.47
N LYS A 5 -11.17 29.36 37.48
CA LYS A 5 -10.93 28.90 36.12
C LYS A 5 -9.56 28.22 36.11
N ASP A 6 -9.55 26.90 35.98
CA ASP A 6 -8.37 26.14 35.55
C ASP A 6 -7.95 26.64 34.16
N ASP A 7 -6.91 27.46 34.13
CA ASP A 7 -6.23 27.87 32.91
C ASP A 7 -5.29 26.72 32.50
N ASN A 8 -5.82 25.75 31.75
CA ASN A 8 -5.09 24.64 31.11
C ASN A 8 -4.19 25.16 29.97
N ARG A 9 -3.31 26.12 30.26
CA ARG A 9 -2.25 26.56 29.36
C ARG A 9 -0.94 26.05 29.91
N PHE A 10 -0.42 25.00 29.28
CA PHE A 10 0.96 24.59 29.49
C PHE A 10 1.89 25.81 29.25
N PRO A 11 2.84 26.08 30.17
CA PRO A 11 3.74 27.22 30.05
C PRO A 11 4.62 27.05 28.81
N ARG A 12 4.60 28.06 27.93
CA ARG A 12 5.25 28.07 26.61
C ARG A 12 6.79 28.18 26.62
N ASP A 13 7.44 28.14 27.79
CA ASP A 13 8.89 28.43 27.93
C ASP A 13 9.70 27.31 28.58
N THR A 14 9.37 26.05 28.29
CA THR A 14 10.26 24.93 28.60
C THR A 14 10.52 24.14 27.34
N HIS A 15 11.79 23.88 27.02
CA HIS A 15 12.18 22.83 26.08
C HIS A 15 11.66 21.50 26.66
N ILE A 16 10.41 21.17 26.36
CA ILE A 16 9.82 19.89 26.76
C ILE A 16 10.48 18.85 25.87
N ASP A 17 11.25 17.97 26.51
CA ASP A 17 11.82 16.82 25.84
C ASP A 17 10.70 15.80 25.59
N TYR A 18 10.09 15.85 24.41
CA TYR A 18 8.92 15.02 24.09
C TYR A 18 9.24 13.52 24.11
N SER A 19 10.51 13.09 24.04
CA SER A 19 10.85 11.67 24.22
C SER A 19 10.59 11.20 25.66
N HIS A 20 10.73 12.08 26.64
CA HIS A 20 10.40 11.79 28.04
C HIS A 20 8.89 11.62 28.26
N VAL A 21 8.02 12.07 27.37
CA VAL A 21 6.56 11.85 27.50
C VAL A 21 6.22 10.36 27.41
N PHE A 22 6.94 9.61 26.58
CA PHE A 22 6.79 8.16 26.48
C PHE A 22 7.38 7.47 27.73
N TYR A 23 8.56 7.92 28.19
CA TYR A 23 9.24 7.40 29.38
C TYR A 23 8.46 7.64 30.69
N VAL A 24 7.90 8.83 30.87
CA VAL A 24 7.22 9.25 32.10
C VAL A 24 5.87 8.54 32.27
N GLU A 25 5.15 8.28 31.18
CA GLU A 25 3.91 7.48 31.22
C GLU A 25 4.20 5.97 31.36
N ALA A 26 5.35 5.47 30.87
CA ALA A 26 5.80 4.09 31.10
C ALA A 26 6.22 3.82 32.56
N ILE A 27 6.86 4.80 33.21
CA ILE A 27 7.42 4.66 34.57
C ILE A 27 6.39 5.00 35.67
N LEU A 28 5.45 5.92 35.46
CA LEU A 28 4.62 6.42 36.57
C LEU A 28 3.38 5.59 36.89
N HIS A 29 2.91 4.68 36.03
CA HIS A 29 1.72 3.89 36.35
C HIS A 29 1.81 2.45 35.86
N ASP A 30 1.72 1.54 36.83
CA ASP A 30 1.47 0.09 36.79
C ASP A 30 0.09 -0.25 36.15
N SER A 31 -0.35 0.53 35.16
CA SER A 31 -1.63 0.39 34.48
C SER A 31 -1.38 0.05 33.03
N SER A 32 -1.87 -1.13 32.65
CA SER A 32 -1.77 -1.80 31.35
C SER A 32 -2.36 -1.04 30.14
N PHE A 33 -2.60 0.27 30.22
CA PHE A 33 -3.13 1.08 29.13
C PHE A 33 -2.56 2.51 29.13
N PRO A 34 -1.96 2.97 28.01
CA PRO A 34 -1.52 4.35 27.88
C PRO A 34 -2.71 5.35 27.92
N GLN A 35 -2.54 6.49 28.60
CA GLN A 35 -3.57 7.54 28.66
C GLN A 35 -3.67 8.31 27.35
N ILE A 36 -4.43 7.77 26.39
CA ILE A 36 -4.67 8.35 25.05
C ILE A 36 -5.09 9.84 25.14
N SER A 37 -5.85 10.21 26.16
CA SER A 37 -6.31 11.59 26.39
C SER A 37 -5.19 12.59 26.67
N ARG A 38 -4.04 12.15 27.19
CA ARG A 38 -2.85 12.99 27.43
C ARG A 38 -1.93 13.08 26.21
N ILE A 39 -1.79 11.98 25.47
CA ILE A 39 -0.88 11.90 24.32
C ILE A 39 -1.49 12.54 23.07
N LYS A 40 -2.80 12.38 22.86
CA LYS A 40 -3.48 12.91 21.67
C LYS A 40 -3.29 14.43 21.50
N PRO A 41 -3.45 15.28 22.53
CA PRO A 41 -3.18 16.72 22.41
C PRO A 41 -1.74 17.05 22.02
N ILE A 42 -0.77 16.23 22.40
CA ILE A 42 0.64 16.43 22.04
C ILE A 42 0.80 16.23 20.54
N PHE A 43 0.36 15.08 20.01
CA PHE A 43 0.40 14.83 18.56
C PHE A 43 -0.46 15.80 17.74
N GLN A 44 -1.52 16.38 18.32
CA GLN A 44 -2.34 17.39 17.63
C GLN A 44 -1.65 18.75 17.50
N ASN A 45 -0.78 19.11 18.45
CA ASN A 45 -0.16 20.43 18.52
C ASN A 45 1.34 20.42 18.24
N ILE A 46 1.95 19.24 18.10
CA ILE A 46 3.37 19.10 17.76
C ILE A 46 3.65 19.77 16.42
N THR A 47 4.70 20.59 16.39
CA THR A 47 5.18 21.19 15.15
C THR A 47 6.03 20.18 14.37
N LYS A 48 6.24 20.48 13.09
CA LYS A 48 7.08 19.66 12.20
C LYS A 48 8.48 19.43 12.75
N ASP A 49 9.14 20.50 13.21
CA ASP A 49 10.52 20.45 13.70
C ASP A 49 10.61 19.63 15.00
N GLU A 50 9.64 19.80 15.91
CA GLU A 50 9.54 19.00 17.13
C GLU A 50 9.32 17.51 16.82
N PHE A 51 8.47 17.21 15.85
CA PHE A 51 8.21 15.83 15.42
C PHE A 51 9.47 15.18 14.83
N ILE A 52 10.17 15.86 13.92
CA ILE A 52 11.40 15.35 13.31
C ILE A 52 12.48 15.12 14.38
N ALA A 53 12.66 16.08 15.29
CA ALA A 53 13.63 15.96 16.39
C ALA A 53 13.30 14.79 17.33
N MET A 54 12.01 14.61 17.66
CA MET A 54 11.55 13.49 18.49
C MET A 54 11.84 12.14 17.83
N VAL A 55 11.49 11.98 16.54
CA VAL A 55 11.74 10.72 15.82
C VAL A 55 13.24 10.45 15.67
N GLY A 56 14.03 11.48 15.32
CA GLY A 56 15.48 11.36 15.23
C GLY A 56 16.10 10.88 16.55
N LYS A 57 15.68 11.47 17.67
CA LYS A 57 16.13 11.09 19.00
C LYS A 57 15.75 9.65 19.37
N LEU A 58 14.50 9.24 19.13
CA LEU A 58 14.05 7.87 19.40
C LEU A 58 14.87 6.83 18.61
N ILE A 59 15.23 7.16 17.37
CA ILE A 59 16.05 6.30 16.51
C ILE A 59 17.50 6.25 16.99
N ASP A 60 18.07 7.38 17.40
CA ASP A 60 19.49 7.46 17.83
C ASP A 60 19.72 6.87 19.23
N GLU A 61 18.74 6.98 20.14
CA GLU A 61 18.81 6.41 21.50
C GLU A 61 18.69 4.88 21.50
N ASN A 62 18.18 4.29 20.41
CA ASN A 62 17.99 2.85 20.23
C ASN A 62 17.21 2.18 21.38
N ASP A 63 16.28 2.92 22.00
CA ASP A 63 15.40 2.42 23.05
C ASP A 63 14.17 1.75 22.42
N HIS A 64 14.18 0.42 22.42
CA HIS A 64 13.15 -0.39 21.77
C HIS A 64 11.75 -0.21 22.37
N GLU A 65 11.64 -0.06 23.69
CA GLU A 65 10.34 0.09 24.36
C GLU A 65 9.71 1.45 24.03
N THR A 66 10.51 2.50 24.06
CA THR A 66 10.07 3.86 23.77
C THR A 66 9.67 4.00 22.31
N PHE A 67 10.44 3.41 21.40
CA PHE A 67 10.09 3.38 19.98
C PHE A 67 8.82 2.58 19.70
N GLN A 68 8.62 1.45 20.38
CA GLN A 68 7.39 0.66 20.27
C GLN A 68 6.17 1.47 20.70
N GLN A 69 6.26 2.22 21.79
CA GLN A 69 5.18 3.12 22.22
C GLN A 69 4.94 4.23 21.20
N PHE A 70 5.99 4.84 20.67
CA PHE A 70 5.88 5.82 19.59
C PHE A 70 5.15 5.24 18.37
N LEU A 71 5.52 4.06 17.89
CA LEU A 71 4.85 3.39 16.78
C LEU A 71 3.38 3.12 17.08
N TYR A 72 3.06 2.66 18.29
CA TYR A 72 1.68 2.44 18.71
C TYR A 72 0.85 3.72 18.59
N PHE A 73 1.36 4.85 19.07
CA PHE A 73 0.65 6.12 18.96
C PHE A 73 0.60 6.67 17.55
N LEU A 74 1.67 6.50 16.77
CA LEU A 74 1.69 6.89 15.36
C LEU A 74 0.57 6.16 14.59
N LEU A 75 0.47 4.83 14.76
CA LEU A 75 -0.58 4.02 14.15
C LEU A 75 -1.99 4.36 14.67
N LEU A 76 -2.12 4.69 15.96
CA LEU A 76 -3.39 5.10 16.57
C LEU A 76 -3.88 6.45 16.03
N PHE A 77 -2.95 7.37 15.75
CA PHE A 77 -3.25 8.72 15.25
C PHE A 77 -3.02 8.86 13.75
N ARG A 78 -3.01 7.75 13.00
CA ARG A 78 -2.74 7.74 11.55
C ARG A 78 -3.63 8.66 10.71
N GLU A 79 -4.85 8.91 11.15
CA GLU A 79 -5.80 9.80 10.45
C GLU A 79 -5.42 11.29 10.57
N MET A 80 -4.42 11.64 11.38
CA MET A 80 -3.92 13.01 11.51
C MET A 80 -3.02 13.37 10.32
N LYS A 81 -3.60 14.06 9.35
CA LYS A 81 -2.93 14.42 8.08
C LYS A 81 -1.59 15.13 8.27
N HIS A 82 -1.47 16.03 9.24
CA HIS A 82 -0.22 16.75 9.45
C HIS A 82 0.95 15.84 9.86
N LEU A 83 0.70 14.72 10.55
CA LEU A 83 1.74 13.74 10.88
C LEU A 83 2.25 13.02 9.62
N GLN A 84 1.33 12.67 8.70
CA GLN A 84 1.70 12.13 7.39
C GLN A 84 2.52 13.17 6.60
N ASP A 85 2.08 14.42 6.59
CA ASP A 85 2.78 15.50 5.90
C ASP A 85 4.20 15.71 6.47
N TYR A 86 4.39 15.55 7.79
CA TYR A 86 5.71 15.66 8.43
C TYR A 86 6.65 14.51 8.04
N ILE A 87 6.19 13.27 8.07
CA ILE A 87 7.01 12.11 7.66
C ILE A 87 7.41 12.21 6.18
N ASN A 88 6.49 12.70 5.34
CA ASN A 88 6.74 12.83 3.90
C ASN A 88 7.54 14.08 3.52
N SER A 89 7.75 15.02 4.43
CA SER A 89 8.45 16.27 4.15
C SER A 89 9.93 16.08 3.91
N ASP A 90 10.52 16.87 3.00
CA ASP A 90 11.94 16.80 2.63
C ASP A 90 12.89 16.86 3.83
N GLU A 91 12.53 17.63 4.86
CA GLU A 91 13.28 17.85 6.09
C GLU A 91 13.36 16.60 6.99
N PHE A 92 12.38 15.69 6.90
CA PHE A 92 12.48 14.38 7.56
C PHE A 92 13.61 13.53 6.97
N GLY A 93 13.85 13.73 5.66
CA GLY A 93 14.98 13.15 4.93
C GLY A 93 14.87 11.65 4.69
N GLN A 94 15.60 11.19 3.67
CA GLN A 94 15.65 9.77 3.28
C GLN A 94 16.17 8.87 4.42
N ASN A 95 17.20 9.30 5.15
CA ASN A 95 17.83 8.50 6.20
C ASN A 95 16.88 8.27 7.39
N GLY A 96 16.13 9.30 7.80
CA GLY A 96 15.12 9.16 8.85
C GLY A 96 14.03 8.17 8.45
N LEU A 97 13.57 8.27 7.19
CA LEU A 97 12.57 7.39 6.59
C LEU A 97 13.04 5.94 6.54
N GLU A 98 14.25 5.72 6.04
CA GLU A 98 14.88 4.41 5.93
C GLU A 98 15.03 3.74 7.30
N ARG A 99 15.53 4.48 8.29
CA ARG A 99 15.66 3.98 9.67
C ARG A 99 14.31 3.65 10.29
N LEU A 100 13.30 4.50 10.10
CA LEU A 100 11.93 4.24 10.57
C LEU A 100 11.39 2.92 10.01
N VAL A 101 11.46 2.74 8.68
CA VAL A 101 10.95 1.54 8.01
C VAL A 101 11.71 0.28 8.44
N ILE A 102 13.05 0.34 8.49
CA ILE A 102 13.88 -0.81 8.90
C ILE A 102 13.61 -1.20 10.35
N PHE A 103 13.47 -0.21 11.24
CA PHE A 103 13.21 -0.49 12.65
C PHE A 103 11.82 -1.12 12.84
N VAL A 104 10.79 -0.59 12.18
CA VAL A 104 9.45 -1.20 12.19
C VAL A 104 9.52 -2.64 11.68
N TYR A 105 10.20 -2.86 10.57
CA TYR A 105 10.34 -4.18 9.96
C TYR A 105 11.04 -5.17 10.89
N GLY A 106 12.20 -4.78 11.44
CA GLY A 106 12.94 -5.59 12.41
C GLY A 106 12.14 -5.90 13.67
N TYR A 107 11.48 -4.89 14.25
CA TYR A 107 10.63 -5.07 15.43
C TYR A 107 9.49 -6.07 15.16
N CYS A 108 8.80 -5.93 14.03
CA CYS A 108 7.71 -6.84 13.68
C CYS A 108 8.19 -8.28 13.47
N MET A 109 9.35 -8.46 12.82
CA MET A 109 9.97 -9.78 12.60
C MET A 109 10.35 -10.47 13.91
N LEU A 110 10.83 -9.73 14.90
CA LEU A 110 11.24 -10.29 16.20
C LEU A 110 10.06 -10.72 17.08
N HIS A 111 8.94 -10.01 17.01
CA HIS A 111 7.81 -10.21 17.93
C HIS A 111 6.65 -11.03 17.34
N GLY A 112 6.82 -11.63 16.15
CA GLY A 112 5.84 -12.57 15.57
C GLY A 112 4.46 -11.97 15.31
N HIS A 113 4.36 -10.65 15.26
CA HIS A 113 3.14 -9.97 14.85
C HIS A 113 2.90 -10.19 13.35
N SER A 114 1.71 -9.85 12.84
CA SER A 114 1.48 -9.81 11.38
C SER A 114 2.34 -8.71 10.77
N VAL A 115 3.61 -9.02 10.49
CA VAL A 115 4.63 -8.12 9.95
C VAL A 115 4.07 -7.36 8.76
N GLU A 116 3.38 -8.09 7.88
CA GLU A 116 2.70 -7.54 6.72
C GLU A 116 1.76 -6.38 7.07
N ARG A 117 0.86 -6.53 8.06
CA ARG A 117 -0.15 -5.51 8.38
C ARG A 117 0.48 -4.24 8.95
N ILE A 118 1.43 -4.37 9.87
CA ILE A 118 2.04 -3.18 10.49
C ILE A 118 2.92 -2.46 9.46
N ILE A 119 3.63 -3.21 8.62
CA ILE A 119 4.39 -2.65 7.51
C ILE A 119 3.47 -1.98 6.51
N ASP A 120 2.33 -2.59 6.15
CA ASP A 120 1.35 -1.98 5.25
C ASP A 120 0.82 -0.65 5.77
N GLU A 121 0.53 -0.56 7.07
CA GLU A 121 0.07 0.67 7.70
C GLU A 121 1.17 1.74 7.64
N ILE A 122 2.41 1.41 8.01
CA ILE A 122 3.53 2.36 7.96
C ILE A 122 3.87 2.78 6.53
N LEU A 123 3.92 1.86 5.58
CA LEU A 123 4.09 2.18 4.16
C LEU A 123 2.90 2.99 3.63
N GLY A 124 1.72 2.84 4.23
CA GLY A 124 0.53 3.64 3.95
C GLY A 124 0.63 5.10 4.40
N PHE A 125 1.51 5.43 5.34
CA PHE A 125 1.83 6.84 5.67
C PHE A 125 2.65 7.50 4.57
N LEU A 126 3.36 6.72 3.76
CA LEU A 126 4.35 7.25 2.83
C LEU A 126 3.74 7.51 1.46
N THR A 127 4.09 8.64 0.86
CA THR A 127 3.72 8.92 -0.52
C THR A 127 4.48 7.99 -1.48
N GLN A 128 3.89 7.78 -2.65
CA GLN A 128 4.49 7.01 -3.74
C GLN A 128 5.91 7.50 -4.09
N ASP A 129 6.14 8.81 -4.17
CA ASP A 129 7.46 9.37 -4.46
C ASP A 129 8.47 9.08 -3.35
N ARG A 130 8.06 9.11 -2.07
CA ARG A 130 8.93 8.76 -0.94
C ARG A 130 9.29 7.28 -0.94
N LEU A 131 8.33 6.41 -1.22
CA LEU A 131 8.58 4.98 -1.37
C LEU A 131 9.52 4.69 -2.55
N LEU A 132 9.37 5.42 -3.66
CA LEU A 132 10.27 5.32 -4.82
C LEU A 132 11.69 5.76 -4.48
N GLU A 133 11.84 6.86 -3.74
CA GLU A 133 13.14 7.34 -3.25
C GLU A 133 13.83 6.27 -2.38
N LEU A 134 13.09 5.64 -1.47
CA LEU A 134 13.61 4.55 -0.64
C LEU A 134 14.15 3.40 -1.49
N VAL A 135 13.35 2.82 -2.38
CA VAL A 135 13.78 1.61 -3.11
C VAL A 135 14.92 1.87 -4.10
N LEU A 136 15.06 3.11 -4.59
CA LEU A 136 16.10 3.49 -5.54
C LEU A 136 17.41 3.94 -4.87
N ASN A 137 17.31 4.62 -3.73
CA ASN A 137 18.45 5.31 -3.13
C ASN A 137 18.92 4.69 -1.81
N SER A 138 18.09 3.90 -1.11
CA SER A 138 18.51 3.20 0.11
C SER A 138 19.30 1.94 -0.24
N ALA A 139 20.55 1.90 0.23
CA ALA A 139 21.39 0.71 0.10
C ALA A 139 20.86 -0.47 0.95
N HIS A 140 20.18 -0.20 2.06
CA HIS A 140 19.67 -1.26 2.93
C HIS A 140 18.39 -1.88 2.36
N ILE A 141 17.42 -1.06 1.95
CA ILE A 141 16.14 -1.54 1.39
C ILE A 141 16.36 -2.24 0.06
N SER A 142 17.23 -1.72 -0.81
CA SER A 142 17.53 -2.38 -2.09
C SER A 142 18.21 -3.75 -1.93
N ARG A 143 18.89 -4.00 -0.79
CA ARG A 143 19.51 -5.29 -0.46
C ARG A 143 18.54 -6.25 0.22
N ASP A 144 17.67 -5.77 1.11
CA ASP A 144 16.63 -6.59 1.72
C ASP A 144 15.49 -6.82 0.73
N LYS A 145 15.53 -7.96 0.04
CA LYS A 145 14.59 -8.28 -1.03
C LYS A 145 13.15 -8.43 -0.52
N MET A 146 12.96 -8.90 0.71
CA MET A 146 11.61 -9.07 1.24
C MET A 146 10.96 -7.71 1.47
N LEU A 147 11.67 -6.79 2.14
CA LEU A 147 11.19 -5.42 2.34
C LEU A 147 11.01 -4.67 1.01
N LEU A 148 11.95 -4.85 0.08
CA LEU A 148 11.84 -4.31 -1.28
C LEU A 148 10.53 -4.75 -1.95
N PHE A 149 10.25 -6.05 -1.99
CA PHE A 149 9.02 -6.54 -2.62
C PHE A 149 7.76 -6.05 -1.90
N PHE A 150 7.76 -5.95 -0.57
CA PHE A 150 6.64 -5.33 0.16
C PHE A 150 6.41 -3.88 -0.28
N ILE A 151 7.46 -3.07 -0.40
CA ILE A 151 7.33 -1.70 -0.88
C ILE A 151 6.83 -1.67 -2.33
N LEU A 152 7.37 -2.52 -3.21
CA LEU A 152 6.93 -2.59 -4.61
C LEU A 152 5.45 -2.96 -4.75
N THR A 153 4.88 -3.76 -3.84
CA THR A 153 3.44 -4.06 -3.89
C THR A 153 2.56 -2.83 -3.68
N ARG A 154 3.09 -1.74 -3.13
CA ARG A 154 2.38 -0.47 -2.94
C ARG A 154 2.40 0.44 -4.16
N PHE A 155 3.25 0.17 -5.15
CA PHE A 155 3.39 1.04 -6.31
C PHE A 155 2.20 0.97 -7.25
N ASP A 156 1.78 2.14 -7.72
CA ASP A 156 0.97 2.24 -8.92
C ASP A 156 1.80 1.98 -10.18
N ILE A 157 1.15 1.99 -11.34
CA ILE A 157 1.79 1.72 -12.63
C ILE A 157 2.88 2.74 -12.95
N ASP A 158 2.69 4.03 -12.63
CA ASP A 158 3.69 5.06 -12.90
C ASP A 158 4.97 4.79 -12.11
N MET A 159 4.84 4.49 -10.81
CA MET A 159 5.99 4.18 -9.96
C MET A 159 6.66 2.86 -10.35
N LEU A 160 5.89 1.82 -10.72
CA LEU A 160 6.46 0.58 -11.24
C LEU A 160 7.27 0.83 -12.52
N ASN A 161 6.76 1.63 -13.46
CA ASN A 161 7.48 2.03 -14.66
C ASN A 161 8.78 2.75 -14.32
N ARG A 162 8.72 3.75 -13.43
CA ARG A 162 9.90 4.53 -13.00
C ARG A 162 10.94 3.65 -12.30
N TYR A 163 10.49 2.69 -11.49
CA TYR A 163 11.37 1.74 -10.81
C TYR A 163 12.04 0.78 -11.80
N PHE A 164 11.27 0.06 -12.60
CA PHE A 164 11.81 -0.95 -13.52
C PHE A 164 12.68 -0.35 -14.63
N ALA A 165 12.43 0.91 -15.05
CA ALA A 165 13.32 1.64 -15.95
C ALA A 165 14.74 1.86 -15.38
N ARG A 166 14.93 1.74 -14.06
CA ARG A 166 16.22 1.92 -13.37
C ARG A 166 16.84 0.61 -12.89
N VAL A 167 16.12 -0.51 -12.91
CA VAL A 167 16.64 -1.81 -12.50
C VAL A 167 17.71 -2.27 -13.50
N ARG A 168 18.95 -2.43 -13.04
CA ARG A 168 20.07 -2.85 -13.90
C ARG A 168 20.32 -4.36 -13.89
N ASN A 169 20.00 -5.05 -12.81
CA ASN A 169 20.29 -6.47 -12.63
C ASN A 169 18.99 -7.31 -12.60
N VAL A 170 18.35 -7.43 -13.75
CA VAL A 170 17.10 -8.19 -13.92
C VAL A 170 17.26 -9.68 -13.56
N PRO A 171 18.33 -10.40 -13.97
CA PRO A 171 18.48 -11.81 -13.62
C PRO A 171 18.53 -12.07 -12.11
N GLU A 172 19.30 -11.27 -11.37
CA GLU A 172 19.40 -11.39 -9.91
C GLU A 172 18.05 -11.09 -9.24
N PHE A 173 17.33 -10.07 -9.72
CA PHE A 173 16.00 -9.72 -9.22
C PHE A 173 15.00 -10.87 -9.39
N ILE A 174 14.99 -11.52 -10.56
CA ILE A 174 14.16 -12.71 -10.83
C ILE A 174 14.54 -13.86 -9.89
N GLN A 175 15.83 -14.17 -9.75
CA GLN A 175 16.28 -15.26 -8.89
C GLN A 175 15.87 -15.06 -7.42
N TYR A 176 15.89 -13.83 -6.92
CA TYR A 176 15.37 -13.55 -5.58
C TYR A 176 13.87 -13.76 -5.48
N PHE A 177 13.11 -13.27 -6.46
CA PHE A 177 11.65 -13.45 -6.50
C PHE A 177 11.26 -14.94 -6.47
N LEU A 178 11.89 -15.76 -7.31
CA LEU A 178 11.62 -17.20 -7.39
C LEU A 178 11.97 -17.96 -6.11
N ARG A 179 12.85 -17.41 -5.26
CA ARG A 179 13.28 -18.00 -3.99
C ARG A 179 12.51 -17.51 -2.77
N LEU A 180 11.54 -16.60 -2.94
CA LEU A 180 10.74 -16.12 -1.82
C LEU A 180 9.92 -17.26 -1.18
N PRO A 181 9.64 -17.18 0.14
CA PRO A 181 8.71 -18.09 0.78
C PRO A 181 7.35 -18.07 0.09
N GLU A 182 6.69 -19.23 0.03
CA GLU A 182 5.45 -19.40 -0.73
C GLU A 182 4.33 -18.47 -0.28
N GLU A 183 4.16 -18.30 1.03
CA GLU A 183 3.15 -17.42 1.61
C GLU A 183 3.39 -15.96 1.19
N VAL A 184 4.66 -15.52 1.20
CA VAL A 184 5.08 -14.18 0.79
C VAL A 184 4.84 -13.99 -0.71
N LEU A 185 5.15 -14.99 -1.53
CA LEU A 185 4.98 -14.91 -2.97
C LEU A 185 3.49 -14.81 -3.35
N ARG A 186 2.63 -15.67 -2.77
CA ARG A 186 1.18 -15.58 -2.94
C ARG A 186 0.64 -14.23 -2.45
N SER A 187 1.16 -13.73 -1.33
CA SER A 187 0.84 -12.40 -0.80
C SER A 187 1.16 -11.31 -1.83
N ILE A 188 2.39 -11.28 -2.38
CA ILE A 188 2.82 -10.31 -3.42
C ILE A 188 1.95 -10.40 -4.67
N ILE A 189 1.74 -11.61 -5.22
CA ILE A 189 0.88 -11.82 -6.41
C ILE A 189 -0.50 -11.24 -6.15
N SER A 190 -1.07 -11.59 -5.00
CA SER A 190 -2.42 -11.15 -4.65
C SER A 190 -2.49 -9.67 -4.36
N ARG A 191 -1.42 -8.98 -3.96
CA ARG A 191 -1.46 -7.57 -3.55
C ARG A 191 -1.37 -6.62 -4.72
N ASN A 192 -0.62 -6.98 -5.77
CA ASN A 192 -0.38 -6.10 -6.91
C ASN A 192 -0.20 -6.90 -8.20
N TYR A 193 -1.28 -7.03 -8.97
CA TYR A 193 -1.28 -7.77 -10.24
C TYR A 193 -0.39 -7.12 -11.31
N HIS A 194 -0.24 -5.79 -11.32
CA HIS A 194 0.68 -5.14 -12.25
C HIS A 194 2.12 -5.46 -11.92
N LEU A 195 2.54 -5.40 -10.65
CA LEU A 195 3.87 -5.83 -10.23
C LEU A 195 4.13 -7.27 -10.69
N PHE A 196 3.17 -8.17 -10.47
CA PHE A 196 3.30 -9.54 -10.93
C PHE A 196 3.45 -9.63 -12.46
N GLN A 197 2.68 -8.86 -13.23
CA GLN A 197 2.81 -8.78 -14.68
C GLN A 197 4.22 -8.37 -15.12
N TYR A 198 4.79 -7.31 -14.55
CA TYR A 198 6.16 -6.89 -14.85
C TYR A 198 7.15 -8.01 -14.59
N ILE A 199 7.02 -8.71 -13.46
CA ILE A 199 7.90 -9.82 -13.09
C ILE A 199 7.77 -10.97 -14.08
N MET A 200 6.55 -11.34 -14.46
CA MET A 200 6.29 -12.43 -15.41
C MET A 200 6.83 -12.11 -16.81
N LEU A 201 6.71 -10.86 -17.26
CA LEU A 201 7.32 -10.40 -18.52
C LEU A 201 8.84 -10.51 -18.47
N MET A 202 9.47 -10.06 -17.38
CA MET A 202 10.92 -10.19 -17.21
C MET A 202 11.36 -11.66 -17.18
N ILE A 203 10.60 -12.56 -16.53
CA ILE A 203 10.87 -14.00 -16.54
C ILE A 203 10.79 -14.56 -17.96
N ALA A 204 9.77 -14.19 -18.74
CA ALA A 204 9.60 -14.65 -20.11
C ALA A 204 10.72 -14.16 -21.05
N GLU A 205 11.17 -12.92 -20.88
CA GLU A 205 12.28 -12.34 -21.67
C GLU A 205 13.65 -12.88 -21.25
N THR A 206 13.83 -13.23 -19.97
CA THR A 206 15.10 -13.72 -19.42
C THR A 206 15.18 -15.26 -19.45
N ALA A 207 14.16 -15.95 -19.97
CA ALA A 207 14.04 -17.41 -20.01
C ALA A 207 15.20 -18.07 -20.78
N SER A 208 16.33 -18.19 -20.08
CA SER A 208 17.31 -19.25 -20.25
C SER A 208 16.79 -20.47 -19.48
N GLU A 209 17.12 -21.66 -19.96
CA GLU A 209 16.61 -22.99 -19.58
C GLU A 209 16.90 -23.39 -18.11
N GLU A 210 16.53 -22.57 -17.13
CA GLU A 210 16.71 -22.86 -15.70
C GLU A 210 15.50 -23.62 -15.15
N TYR A 211 15.75 -24.81 -14.60
CA TYR A 211 14.79 -25.73 -13.96
C TYR A 211 13.89 -25.06 -12.89
N SER A 212 14.37 -23.98 -12.26
CA SER A 212 13.61 -23.20 -11.28
C SER A 212 12.37 -22.52 -11.84
N THR A 213 12.36 -22.21 -13.14
CA THR A 213 11.23 -21.53 -13.79
C THR A 213 10.08 -22.51 -14.02
N GLU A 214 10.35 -23.72 -14.50
CA GLU A 214 9.33 -24.76 -14.70
C GLU A 214 8.69 -25.18 -13.38
N GLU A 215 9.50 -25.36 -12.33
CA GLU A 215 8.99 -25.69 -10.99
C GLU A 215 8.09 -24.58 -10.45
N PHE A 216 8.47 -23.32 -10.65
CA PHE A 216 7.66 -22.16 -10.29
C PHE A 216 6.30 -22.16 -11.02
N TYR A 217 6.28 -22.31 -12.35
CA TYR A 217 5.04 -22.37 -13.12
C TYR A 217 4.12 -23.50 -12.68
N ARG A 218 4.68 -24.68 -12.38
CA ARG A 218 3.90 -25.82 -11.87
C ARG A 218 3.34 -25.53 -10.47
N LYS A 219 4.13 -24.92 -9.60
CA LYS A 219 3.75 -24.67 -8.21
C LYS A 219 2.68 -23.58 -8.08
N TYR A 220 2.78 -22.52 -8.87
CA TYR A 220 1.85 -21.38 -8.86
C TYR A 220 0.89 -21.38 -10.06
N SER A 221 0.62 -22.55 -10.64
CA SER A 221 -0.18 -22.68 -11.87
C SER A 221 -1.59 -22.11 -11.71
N GLU A 222 -2.18 -22.24 -10.52
CA GLU A 222 -3.51 -21.70 -10.22
C GLU A 222 -3.49 -20.17 -10.20
N ASP A 223 -2.54 -19.57 -9.47
CA ASP A 223 -2.38 -18.12 -9.39
C ASP A 223 -2.08 -17.52 -10.78
N ILE A 224 -1.19 -18.16 -11.55
CA ILE A 224 -0.83 -17.77 -12.92
C ILE A 224 -2.04 -17.92 -13.86
N SER A 225 -2.85 -18.97 -13.69
CA SER A 225 -4.07 -19.16 -14.48
C SER A 225 -5.12 -18.09 -14.15
N GLN A 226 -5.31 -17.75 -12.88
CA GLN A 226 -6.20 -16.66 -12.48
C GLN A 226 -5.76 -15.33 -13.08
N PHE A 227 -4.45 -15.04 -12.99
CA PHE A 227 -3.87 -13.84 -13.60
C PHE A 227 -4.03 -13.83 -15.13
N SER A 228 -3.84 -14.98 -15.80
CA SER A 228 -4.03 -15.10 -17.24
C SER A 228 -5.48 -14.85 -17.66
N ARG A 229 -6.46 -15.29 -16.86
CA ARG A 229 -7.88 -14.95 -17.07
C ARG A 229 -8.13 -13.44 -17.00
N LEU A 230 -7.52 -12.73 -16.05
CA LEU A 230 -7.62 -11.26 -15.96
C LEU A 230 -7.07 -10.59 -17.23
N ASN A 231 -5.94 -11.07 -17.75
CA ASN A 231 -5.38 -10.56 -19.00
C ASN A 231 -6.25 -10.85 -20.23
N ASP A 232 -6.80 -12.06 -20.33
CA ASP A 232 -7.70 -12.40 -21.42
C ASP A 232 -8.97 -11.53 -21.39
N LEU A 233 -9.50 -11.23 -20.20
CA LEU A 233 -10.60 -10.30 -20.01
C LEU A 233 -10.27 -8.90 -20.53
N VAL A 234 -9.09 -8.36 -20.19
CA VAL A 234 -8.60 -7.07 -20.70
C VAL A 234 -8.49 -7.07 -22.22
N ARG A 235 -7.92 -8.12 -22.81
CA ARG A 235 -7.79 -8.26 -24.27
C ARG A 235 -9.16 -8.30 -24.95
N ASN A 236 -10.06 -9.16 -24.47
CA ASN A 236 -11.42 -9.30 -25.00
C ASN A 236 -12.20 -7.98 -24.92
N TYR A 237 -11.98 -7.21 -23.86
CA TYR A 237 -12.59 -5.89 -23.71
C TYR A 237 -12.08 -4.91 -24.76
N ARG A 238 -10.76 -4.79 -24.92
CA ARG A 238 -10.13 -3.89 -25.91
C ARG A 238 -10.49 -4.25 -27.36
N GLU A 239 -10.75 -5.52 -27.64
CA GLU A 239 -11.20 -5.98 -28.97
C GLU A 239 -12.66 -5.59 -29.27
N LYS A 240 -13.52 -5.53 -28.24
CA LYS A 240 -14.97 -5.36 -28.42
C LYS A 240 -15.46 -3.93 -28.22
N ILE A 241 -14.72 -3.09 -27.50
CA ILE A 241 -15.21 -1.81 -27.00
C ILE A 241 -14.34 -0.66 -27.51
N ASN A 242 -14.97 0.35 -28.12
CA ASN A 242 -14.35 1.63 -28.43
C ASN A 242 -14.68 2.66 -27.34
N HIS A 243 -13.65 3.27 -26.75
CA HIS A 243 -13.79 4.25 -25.66
C HIS A 243 -14.13 5.67 -26.13
N ASP A 244 -13.87 5.98 -27.41
CA ASP A 244 -13.87 7.36 -27.90
C ASP A 244 -15.24 8.02 -27.80
N ASP A 245 -16.32 7.23 -27.90
CA ASP A 245 -17.69 7.74 -27.86
C ASP A 245 -18.16 8.15 -26.45
N ASP A 246 -17.54 7.63 -25.38
CA ASP A 246 -18.01 7.79 -24.00
C ASP A 246 -17.10 8.67 -23.13
N ARG A 247 -15.91 9.02 -23.63
CA ARG A 247 -14.86 9.67 -22.84
C ARG A 247 -15.27 11.02 -22.25
N ASP A 248 -15.98 11.84 -23.03
CA ASP A 248 -16.41 13.18 -22.61
C ASP A 248 -17.81 13.20 -21.98
N LYS A 249 -18.48 12.04 -21.90
CA LYS A 249 -19.83 11.95 -21.36
C LYS A 249 -19.81 11.73 -19.83
N PRO A 250 -20.73 12.37 -19.09
CA PRO A 250 -21.01 11.99 -17.70
C PRO A 250 -21.42 10.52 -17.60
N PHE A 251 -21.07 9.83 -16.49
CA PHE A 251 -21.33 8.39 -16.30
C PHE A 251 -22.77 7.96 -16.65
N GLN A 252 -23.77 8.75 -16.27
CA GLN A 252 -25.19 8.47 -16.51
C GLN A 252 -25.59 8.43 -17.99
N GLN A 253 -24.77 9.00 -18.88
CA GLN A 253 -25.00 9.09 -20.32
C GLN A 253 -24.08 8.16 -21.12
N ARG A 254 -23.23 7.38 -20.45
CA ARG A 254 -22.33 6.41 -21.08
C ARG A 254 -23.10 5.16 -21.50
N ASP A 255 -22.54 4.38 -22.41
CA ASP A 255 -23.15 3.15 -22.87
C ASP A 255 -23.28 2.13 -21.73
N MET A 256 -24.54 1.90 -21.32
CA MET A 256 -24.87 0.94 -20.27
C MET A 256 -24.54 -0.50 -20.65
N THR A 257 -24.44 -0.81 -21.95
CA THR A 257 -24.01 -2.12 -22.45
C THR A 257 -22.55 -2.37 -22.10
N ARG A 258 -21.67 -1.38 -22.34
CA ARG A 258 -20.27 -1.40 -21.90
C ARG A 258 -20.13 -1.50 -20.38
N ILE A 259 -20.89 -0.69 -19.63
CA ILE A 259 -20.88 -0.75 -18.16
C ILE A 259 -21.33 -2.12 -17.65
N SER A 260 -22.37 -2.70 -18.27
CA SER A 260 -22.82 -4.05 -17.94
C SER A 260 -21.73 -5.09 -18.19
N PHE A 261 -21.06 -5.00 -19.33
CA PHE A 261 -19.98 -5.91 -19.67
C PHE A 261 -18.85 -5.82 -18.62
N LEU A 262 -18.46 -4.61 -18.20
CA LEU A 262 -17.49 -4.41 -17.11
C LEU A 262 -17.94 -5.04 -15.78
N VAL A 263 -19.21 -4.84 -15.40
CA VAL A 263 -19.78 -5.43 -14.19
C VAL A 263 -19.74 -6.96 -14.27
N ASN A 264 -20.12 -7.55 -15.40
CA ASN A 264 -20.13 -9.00 -15.60
C ASN A 264 -18.72 -9.60 -15.63
N MET A 265 -17.74 -8.91 -16.25
CA MET A 265 -16.33 -9.32 -16.23
C MET A 265 -15.77 -9.42 -14.81
N VAL A 266 -16.17 -8.52 -13.91
CA VAL A 266 -15.62 -8.42 -12.56
C VAL A 266 -16.39 -9.31 -11.57
N ARG A 267 -17.71 -9.43 -11.71
CA ARG A 267 -18.59 -10.08 -10.72
C ARG A 267 -18.18 -11.51 -10.38
N ASP A 268 -17.81 -12.29 -11.39
CA ASP A 268 -17.57 -13.73 -11.24
C ASP A 268 -16.11 -14.05 -10.86
N LEU A 269 -15.31 -13.01 -10.58
CA LEU A 269 -13.93 -13.16 -10.12
C LEU A 269 -13.87 -13.42 -8.60
N PRO A 270 -12.86 -14.17 -8.11
CA PRO A 270 -12.70 -14.46 -6.68
C PRO A 270 -12.50 -13.21 -5.81
N ASP A 271 -11.83 -12.19 -6.35
CA ASP A 271 -11.57 -10.90 -5.68
C ASP A 271 -11.92 -9.72 -6.61
N PRO A 272 -13.19 -9.28 -6.61
CA PRO A 272 -13.67 -8.19 -7.45
C PRO A 272 -12.95 -6.86 -7.21
N GLY A 273 -12.59 -6.56 -5.96
CA GLY A 273 -11.96 -5.28 -5.61
C GLY A 273 -10.59 -5.14 -6.25
N LYS A 274 -9.76 -6.17 -6.15
CA LYS A 274 -8.43 -6.17 -6.77
C LYS A 274 -8.47 -6.23 -8.29
N ALA A 275 -9.43 -6.96 -8.86
CA ALA A 275 -9.62 -6.98 -10.30
C ALA A 275 -10.00 -5.59 -10.85
N ILE A 276 -10.81 -4.83 -10.11
CA ILE A 276 -11.16 -3.45 -10.47
C ILE A 276 -9.92 -2.54 -10.46
N GLU A 277 -9.08 -2.61 -9.43
CA GLU A 277 -7.84 -1.81 -9.40
C GLU A 277 -6.92 -2.16 -10.58
N TYR A 278 -6.79 -3.46 -10.90
CA TYR A 278 -6.01 -3.90 -12.06
C TYR A 278 -6.57 -3.40 -13.39
N PHE A 279 -7.89 -3.52 -13.60
CA PHE A 279 -8.54 -3.04 -14.81
C PHE A 279 -8.46 -1.51 -14.94
N TYR A 280 -8.51 -0.78 -13.82
CA TYR A 280 -8.30 0.68 -13.81
C TYR A 280 -6.89 1.04 -14.28
N GLY A 281 -5.89 0.35 -13.75
CA GLY A 281 -4.52 0.51 -14.20
C GLY A 281 -4.32 0.17 -15.68
N GLU A 282 -5.00 -0.86 -16.18
CA GLU A 282 -5.02 -1.21 -17.61
C GLU A 282 -5.81 -0.22 -18.50
N GLY A 283 -6.36 0.86 -17.94
CA GLY A 283 -7.14 1.86 -18.68
C GLY A 283 -8.49 1.35 -19.20
N ILE A 284 -9.03 0.29 -18.58
CA ILE A 284 -10.33 -0.28 -18.96
C ILE A 284 -11.49 0.61 -18.52
N PHE A 285 -11.33 1.28 -17.39
CA PHE A 285 -12.28 2.29 -16.92
C PHE A 285 -11.91 3.66 -17.49
N ILE A 286 -12.91 4.45 -17.87
CA ILE A 286 -12.70 5.79 -18.41
C ILE A 286 -12.18 6.76 -17.34
N ASP A 287 -12.71 6.67 -16.11
CA ASP A 287 -12.35 7.53 -14.99
C ASP A 287 -12.64 6.89 -13.62
N GLU A 288 -12.23 7.58 -12.55
CA GLU A 288 -12.47 7.17 -11.16
C GLU A 288 -13.96 7.06 -10.80
N THR A 289 -14.81 7.86 -11.44
CA THR A 289 -16.26 7.80 -11.22
C THR A 289 -16.81 6.45 -11.66
N GLU A 290 -16.42 6.01 -12.86
CA GLU A 290 -16.81 4.73 -13.41
C GLU A 290 -16.32 3.55 -12.60
N LYS A 291 -15.03 3.57 -12.22
CA LYS A 291 -14.42 2.60 -11.31
C LYS A 291 -15.23 2.48 -10.02
N THR A 292 -15.52 3.61 -9.37
CA THR A 292 -16.28 3.65 -8.11
C THR A 292 -17.69 3.10 -8.26
N MET A 293 -18.37 3.43 -9.36
CA MET A 293 -19.73 2.95 -9.64
C MET A 293 -19.74 1.43 -9.89
N VAL A 294 -18.85 0.92 -10.74
CA VAL A 294 -18.75 -0.52 -11.00
C VAL A 294 -18.38 -1.28 -9.72
N HIS A 295 -17.45 -0.75 -8.92
CA HIS A 295 -17.12 -1.30 -7.61
C HIS A 295 -18.35 -1.38 -6.68
N ALA A 296 -19.12 -0.30 -6.58
CA ALA A 296 -20.33 -0.28 -5.76
C ALA A 296 -21.40 -1.28 -6.25
N ILE A 297 -21.51 -1.48 -7.56
CA ILE A 297 -22.46 -2.44 -8.16
C ILE A 297 -22.06 -3.88 -7.82
N VAL A 298 -20.80 -4.27 -8.03
CA VAL A 298 -20.34 -5.65 -7.83
C VAL A 298 -20.26 -6.05 -6.35
N THR A 299 -19.98 -5.08 -5.46
CA THR A 299 -19.92 -5.30 -4.01
C THR A 299 -21.30 -5.24 -3.34
N SER A 300 -22.31 -4.67 -4.00
CA SER A 300 -23.67 -4.61 -3.48
C SER A 300 -24.43 -5.93 -3.69
N PRO A 301 -24.91 -6.59 -2.61
CA PRO A 301 -25.71 -7.80 -2.71
C PRO A 301 -27.01 -7.63 -3.52
N LEU A 302 -27.52 -6.39 -3.60
CA LEU A 302 -28.78 -6.04 -4.27
C LEU A 302 -28.59 -5.71 -5.76
N LEU A 303 -27.42 -5.18 -6.15
CA LEU A 303 -27.19 -4.65 -7.50
C LEU A 303 -26.39 -5.60 -8.40
N LYS A 304 -25.66 -6.55 -7.82
CA LYS A 304 -24.78 -7.48 -8.58
C LYS A 304 -25.51 -8.31 -9.66
N ASN A 305 -26.82 -8.50 -9.51
CA ASN A 305 -27.64 -9.27 -10.46
C ASN A 305 -28.42 -8.38 -11.46
N THR A 306 -28.39 -7.06 -11.29
CA THR A 306 -29.16 -6.11 -12.12
C THR A 306 -28.66 -6.07 -13.56
N PHE A 307 -27.38 -6.35 -13.79
CA PHE A 307 -26.71 -6.25 -15.09
C PHE A 307 -26.58 -7.60 -15.84
N VAL A 308 -27.07 -8.70 -15.27
CA VAL A 308 -27.00 -10.05 -15.90
C VAL A 308 -27.70 -10.10 -17.26
N ASN A 309 -28.75 -9.31 -17.45
CA ASN A 309 -29.62 -9.40 -18.65
C ASN A 309 -29.15 -8.57 -19.85
N TYR A 310 -28.15 -7.69 -19.67
CA TYR A 310 -27.65 -6.82 -20.75
C TYR A 310 -26.55 -7.49 -21.60
N ASP A 311 -25.96 -8.60 -21.13
CA ASP A 311 -24.96 -9.39 -21.88
C ASP A 311 -25.53 -10.10 -23.11
N ARG A 312 -26.84 -10.36 -23.17
CA ARG A 312 -27.49 -11.01 -24.32
C ARG A 312 -27.34 -10.25 -25.64
N THR A 313 -26.86 -9.01 -25.58
CA THR A 313 -26.59 -8.16 -26.74
C THR A 313 -25.20 -8.43 -27.36
N PHE A 314 -24.28 -9.08 -26.63
CA PHE A 314 -22.95 -9.47 -27.13
C PHE A 314 -22.85 -10.94 -27.58
N ASP A 315 -23.84 -11.78 -27.23
CA ASP A 315 -23.97 -13.17 -27.72
C ASP A 315 -24.69 -13.26 -29.08
N ILE A 316 -25.14 -12.12 -29.63
CA ILE A 316 -25.75 -12.03 -30.96
C ILE A 316 -24.80 -11.21 -31.83
N ILE A 317 -23.75 -11.86 -32.36
CA ILE A 317 -23.14 -11.71 -33.71
C ILE A 317 -22.12 -12.83 -33.89
#